data_AF-A0A5C4SC69-F1
#
_entry.id   AF-A0A5C4SC69-F1
#
_cell.length_a   1.000
_cell.length_b   1.000
_cell.length_c   1.000
_cell.angle_alpha   90.00
_cell.angle_beta   90.00
_cell.angle_gamma   90.00
#
_symmetry.space_group_name_H-M   'P 1'
#
loop_
_entity.id
_entity.type
_entity.pdbx_description
1 polymer ?
#
loop_
_entity_poly.entity_id
_entity_poly.type
_entity_poly.pdbx_seq_one_letter_code
_entity_poly.pdbx_strand_id
1 'polypeptide(L)' 'MAHALNTSFASSSLVARLRAMADTARASWELHKEYKRTFNELDMLTDRDLADIGIRRCDIADLARTHVYGA' A
#
# COMPACT_ATOMS: atom_id res chain seq x y z
N MET A 1 42.11 -23.04 23.44
CA MET A 1 41.15 -23.05 22.32
C MET A 1 40.15 -21.93 22.56
N ALA A 2 40.29 -20.79 21.87
CA ALA A 2 39.35 -19.69 21.99
C ALA A 2 38.40 -19.76 20.80
N HIS A 3 37.15 -20.18 21.05
CA HIS A 3 36.10 -20.14 20.04
C HIS A 3 35.65 -18.69 19.92
N ALA A 4 36.15 -17.98 18.90
CA ALA A 4 35.56 -16.72 18.47
C ALA A 4 34.15 -17.02 17.93
N LEU A 5 33.14 -16.85 18.79
CA LEU A 5 31.75 -16.93 18.40
C LEU A 5 31.47 -15.77 17.43
N ASN A 6 31.19 -16.17 16.19
CA ASN A 6 30.84 -15.35 15.06
C ASN A 6 29.62 -14.45 15.34
N THR A 7 29.85 -13.24 15.84
CA THR A 7 28.81 -12.21 16.06
C THR A 7 28.28 -11.57 14.77
N SER A 8 28.70 -12.06 13.59
CA SER A 8 28.29 -11.53 12.28
C SER A 8 26.86 -11.93 11.87
N PHE A 9 26.30 -13.00 12.46
CA PHE A 9 24.96 -13.49 12.11
C PHE A 9 23.81 -12.63 12.68
N ALA A 10 23.97 -12.04 13.86
CA ALA A 10 22.89 -11.29 14.52
C ALA A 10 22.67 -9.89 13.88
N SER A 11 23.75 -9.18 13.53
CA SER A 11 23.67 -7.90 12.83
C SER A 11 23.17 -8.03 11.39
N SER A 12 23.63 -9.07 10.67
CA SER A 12 23.16 -9.37 9.32
C SER A 12 21.66 -9.74 9.29
N SER A 13 21.18 -10.47 10.30
CA SER A 13 19.75 -10.83 10.43
C SER A 13 18.86 -9.60 10.69
N LEU A 14 19.26 -8.69 11.58
CA LEU A 14 18.50 -7.46 11.86
C LEU A 14 18.43 -6.53 10.65
N VAL A 15 19.55 -6.32 9.95
CA VAL A 15 19.57 -5.50 8.73
C VAL A 15 18.73 -6.15 7.63
N ALA A 16 18.76 -7.48 7.48
CA ALA A 16 17.91 -8.18 6.52
C ALA A 16 16.41 -8.01 6.84
N ARG A 17 16.03 -8.07 8.13
CA ARG A 17 14.64 -7.85 8.58
C ARG A 17 14.19 -6.41 8.33
N LEU A 18 15.05 -5.43 8.61
CA LEU A 18 14.75 -4.01 8.34
C LEU A 18 14.54 -3.76 6.83
N ARG A 19 15.34 -4.37 5.97
CA ARG A 19 15.15 -4.29 4.51
C ARG A 19 13.82 -4.93 4.08
N ALA A 20 13.53 -6.13 4.55
CA ALA A 20 12.27 -6.80 4.26
C ALA A 20 11.05 -5.97 4.73
N MET A 21 11.14 -5.35 5.91
CA MET A 21 10.10 -4.43 6.38
C MET A 21 9.98 -3.20 5.49
N ALA A 22 11.10 -2.58 5.09
CA ALA A 22 11.09 -1.45 4.17
C ALA A 22 10.48 -1.81 2.80
N ASP A 23 10.77 -2.99 2.28
CA ASP A 23 10.21 -3.49 1.02
C ASP A 23 8.69 -3.68 1.13
N THR A 24 8.20 -4.27 2.23
CA THR A 24 6.75 -4.39 2.49
C THR A 24 6.07 -3.03 2.66
N ALA A 25 6.73 -2.10 3.35
CA ALA A 25 6.22 -0.75 3.54
C ALA A 25 6.11 -0.02 2.20
N ARG A 26 7.12 -0.13 1.34
CA ARG A 26 7.12 0.45 0.00
C ARG A 26 5.97 -0.10 -0.85
N ALA A 27 5.78 -1.42 -0.88
CA ALA A 27 4.67 -2.03 -1.60
C ALA A 27 3.31 -1.52 -1.08
N SER A 28 3.14 -1.41 0.25
CA SER A 28 1.92 -0.87 0.84
C SER A 28 1.69 0.61 0.51
N TRP A 29 2.76 1.40 0.38
CA TRP A 29 2.69 2.80 0.00
C TRP A 29 2.34 2.99 -1.47
N GLU A 30 2.83 2.14 -2.35
CA GLU A 30 2.48 2.15 -3.77
C GLU A 30 0.98 1.88 -3.95
N LEU A 31 0.45 0.86 -3.27
CA LEU A 31 -0.99 0.58 -3.23
C LEU A 31 -1.78 1.75 -2.64
N HIS A 32 -1.33 2.32 -1.51
CA HIS A 32 -2.03 3.44 -0.90
C HIS A 32 -2.03 4.69 -1.78
N LYS A 33 -0.94 4.95 -2.50
CA LYS A 33 -0.84 6.05 -3.47
C LYS A 33 -1.82 5.85 -4.62
N GLU A 34 -1.94 4.62 -5.13
CA GLU A 34 -2.91 4.27 -6.17
C GLU A 34 -4.34 4.44 -5.68
N TYR A 35 -4.66 3.97 -4.47
CA TYR A 35 -5.97 4.18 -3.84
C TYR A 35 -6.33 5.66 -3.76
N LYS A 36 -5.41 6.48 -3.24
CA LYS A 36 -5.63 7.93 -3.13
C LYS A 36 -5.79 8.60 -4.49
N ARG A 37 -5.05 8.13 -5.50
CA ARG A 37 -5.17 8.63 -6.86
C ARG A 37 -6.57 8.36 -7.41
N THR A 38 -7.01 7.10 -7.40
CA THR A 38 -8.34 6.72 -7.90
C THR A 38 -9.45 7.41 -7.12
N PHE A 39 -9.33 7.48 -5.79
CA PHE A 39 -10.28 8.20 -4.94
C PHE A 39 -10.38 9.66 -5.33
N ASN A 40 -9.26 10.37 -5.46
CA ASN A 40 -9.25 11.79 -5.82
C ASN A 40 -9.80 12.00 -7.24
N GLU A 41 -9.45 11.15 -8.20
CA GLU A 41 -9.97 11.22 -9.57
C GLU A 41 -11.49 11.10 -9.59
N LEU A 42 -12.07 10.17 -8.82
CA LEU A 42 -13.52 10.00 -8.68
C LEU A 42 -14.17 11.13 -7.85
N ASP A 43 -13.50 11.60 -6.80
CA ASP A 43 -14.01 12.68 -5.93
C ASP A 43 -14.02 14.04 -6.64
N MET A 44 -13.17 14.23 -7.65
CA MET A 44 -13.19 15.41 -8.53
C MET A 44 -14.35 15.41 -9.52
N LEU A 45 -14.99 14.25 -9.77
CA LEU A 45 -16.16 14.17 -10.64
C LEU A 45 -17.39 14.80 -9.97
N THR A 46 -18.25 15.39 -10.80
CA THR A 46 -19.52 15.93 -10.31
C THR A 46 -20.52 14.81 -10.06
N ASP A 47 -21.55 15.10 -9.26
CA ASP A 47 -22.61 14.10 -8.99
C ASP A 47 -23.33 13.65 -10.27
N ARG A 48 -23.37 14.48 -11.32
CA ARG A 48 -23.91 14.09 -12.63
C ARG A 48 -22.98 13.11 -13.34
N ASP A 49 -21.68 13.40 -13.41
CA ASP A 49 -20.72 12.51 -14.06
C ASP A 49 -20.68 11.14 -13.36
N LEU A 50 -20.76 11.14 -12.02
CA LEU A 50 -20.87 9.92 -11.22
C LEU A 50 -22.19 9.17 -11.48
N ALA A 51 -23.32 9.88 -11.59
CA ALA A 51 -24.61 9.29 -11.91
C ALA A 51 -24.65 8.69 -13.33
N ASP A 52 -24.00 9.32 -14.30
CA ASP A 52 -23.94 8.86 -15.69
C ASP A 52 -23.21 7.51 -15.80
N ILE A 53 -22.20 7.28 -14.96
CA ILE A 53 -21.50 5.98 -14.84
C ILE A 53 -22.11 5.06 -13.78
N GLY A 54 -23.19 5.48 -13.11
CA GLY A 54 -23.92 4.68 -12.13
C GLY A 54 -23.23 4.51 -10.77
N ILE A 55 -22.31 5.40 -10.40
CA ILE A 55 -21.58 5.38 -9.13
C ILE A 55 -22.18 6.41 -8.17
N ARG A 56 -22.33 6.05 -6.89
CA ARG A 56 -22.69 7.01 -5.84
C ARG A 56 -21.43 7.52 -5.15
N ARG A 57 -21.49 8.78 -4.68
CA ARG A 57 -20.37 9.41 -3.96
C ARG A 57 -19.94 8.66 -2.70
N CYS A 58 -20.88 8.00 -2.00
CA CYS A 58 -20.57 7.13 -0.86
C CYS A 58 -19.81 5.85 -1.24
N ASP A 59 -19.98 5.36 -2.48
CA ASP A 59 -19.41 4.10 -2.95
C ASP A 59 -17.98 4.29 -3.46
N ILE A 60 -17.53 5.53 -3.69
CA ILE A 60 -16.19 5.86 -4.21
C ILE A 60 -15.09 5.23 -3.34
N ALA A 61 -15.21 5.33 -2.02
CA ALA A 61 -14.20 4.80 -1.10
C ALA A 61 -14.08 3.27 -1.19
N ASP A 62 -15.21 2.58 -1.25
CA ASP A 62 -15.23 1.12 -1.34
C ASP A 62 -14.83 0.64 -2.74
N LEU A 63 -15.21 1.34 -3.80
CA LEU A 63 -14.79 1.04 -5.16
C LEU A 63 -13.29 1.23 -5.34
N ALA A 64 -12.73 2.37 -4.89
CA ALA A 64 -11.29 2.62 -4.95
C ALA A 64 -10.51 1.58 -4.13
N ARG A 65 -11.03 1.16 -2.98
CA ARG A 65 -10.42 0.09 -2.17
C ARG A 65 -10.47 -1.26 -2.89
N THR A 66 -11.62 -1.62 -3.46
CA THR A 66 -11.80 -2.87 -4.20
C THR A 66 -10.89 -2.93 -5.42
N HIS A 67 -10.73 -1.82 -6.14
CA HIS A 67 -9.85 -1.72 -7.31
C HIS A 67 -8.38 -2.00 -6.96
N VAL A 68 -7.89 -1.47 -5.84
CA VAL A 68 -6.47 -1.56 -5.45
C VAL A 68 -6.15 -2.85 -4.69
N TYR A 69 -7.06 -3.29 -3.82
CA TYR A 69 -6.81 -4.43 -2.93
C TYR A 69 -7.52 -5.72 -3.35
N GLY A 70 -8.42 -5.67 -4.34
CA GLY A 70 -9.14 -6.85 -4.85
C GLY A 70 -10.09 -7.49 -3.84
N ALA A 71 -10.71 -6.68 -2.97
CA ALA A 71 -11.61 -7.14 -1.90
C ALA A 71 -12.85 -7.88 -2.43
#